data_AF-A0AAX0WVS2-F1
#
_entry.id   AF-A0AAX0WVS2-F1
#
_cell.length_a   1.000
_cell.length_b   1.000
_cell.length_c   1.000
_cell.angle_alpha   90.00
_cell.angle_beta   90.00
_cell.angle_gamma   90.00
#
_symmetry.space_group_name_H-M   'P 1'
#
loop_
_entity.id
_entity.type
_entity.pdbx_description
1 polymer ?
#
loop_
_entity_poly.entity_id
_entity_poly.type
_entity_poly.pdbx_seq_one_letter_code
_entity_poly.pdbx_strand_id
1 'polypeptide(L)'
;MAQAKNEQALRSVNEQIQSAKSALGEMKFPKSNGVALRFLELAQESPMQVISKTLQSKNDWGKMIKEYGRLQEQFNAIQSRFTDAVENVVEDKKEFEEATKQYYAALLVMTDCQVYMANALGKRLKKDDTEERINLLKNESQTLSKNIEAFKMNVNRAVQNMGEHQLTSIKKGEDVRLNEIIPNIKSAYDRAYDQHNPFWKWVKQLFQKSDRAKEINFLNALSEHKECSEFVRFQAIRLVHGKIQTEWFGEGSKLGKMLGGLLDNGKFFVDKNSDETLVNFLEQHEELKELMPDSLKDYLAEQDKEYKDVARNVFSNRIQ
;
A
#
# COMPACT_ATOMS: atom_id res chain seq x y z
N MET A 1 47.34 -6.85 11.75
CA MET A 1 46.49 -5.87 11.03
C MET A 1 45.41 -6.52 10.18
N ALA A 2 45.71 -7.52 9.35
CA ALA A 2 44.70 -8.19 8.51
C ALA A 2 43.53 -8.82 9.29
N GLN A 3 43.79 -9.48 10.43
CA GLN A 3 42.72 -10.05 11.26
C GLN A 3 41.77 -8.99 11.83
N ALA A 4 42.31 -7.89 12.37
CA ALA A 4 41.50 -6.79 12.89
C ALA A 4 40.65 -6.11 11.80
N LYS A 5 41.20 -5.97 10.58
CA LYS A 5 40.46 -5.50 9.40
C LYS A 5 39.30 -6.43 9.06
N ASN A 6 39.53 -7.74 9.06
CA ASN A 6 38.51 -8.75 8.78
C ASN A 6 37.42 -8.81 9.87
N GLU A 7 37.80 -8.67 11.14
CA GLU A 7 36.85 -8.56 12.25
C GLU A 7 35.95 -7.33 12.11
N GLN A 8 36.54 -6.17 11.79
CA GLN A 8 35.78 -4.93 11.56
C GLN A 8 34.85 -5.05 10.34
N ALA A 9 35.34 -5.62 9.24
CA ALA A 9 34.54 -5.82 8.03
C ALA A 9 33.36 -6.77 8.27
N LEU A 10 33.58 -7.89 8.97
CA LEU A 10 32.51 -8.83 9.32
C LEU A 10 31.48 -8.21 10.28
N ARG A 11 31.92 -7.41 11.26
CA ARG A 11 30.99 -6.66 12.13
C ARG A 11 30.09 -5.74 11.32
N SER A 12 30.66 -4.99 10.37
CA SER A 12 29.89 -4.11 9.49
C SER A 12 28.87 -4.88 8.64
N VAL A 13 29.23 -6.05 8.09
CA VAL A 13 28.29 -6.91 7.35
C VAL A 13 27.18 -7.43 8.27
N ASN A 14 27.52 -7.87 9.48
CA ASN A 14 26.52 -8.30 10.47
C ASN A 14 25.53 -7.19 10.83
N GLU A 15 26.02 -5.98 11.06
CA GLU A 15 25.18 -4.81 11.33
C GLU A 15 24.23 -4.52 10.16
N GLN A 16 24.70 -4.63 8.92
CA GLN A 16 23.86 -4.47 7.72
C GLN A 16 22.76 -5.53 7.65
N ILE A 17 23.08 -6.81 7.87
CA ILE A 17 22.11 -7.91 7.85
C ILE A 17 21.08 -7.74 8.96
N GLN A 18 21.51 -7.37 10.18
CA GLN A 18 20.59 -7.13 11.29
C GLN A 18 19.70 -5.91 11.04
N SER A 19 20.23 -4.83 10.45
CA SER A 19 19.44 -3.66 10.06
C SER A 19 18.37 -4.04 9.02
N ALA A 20 18.72 -4.84 8.01
CA ALA A 20 17.77 -5.37 7.03
C ALA A 20 16.67 -6.23 7.69
N LYS A 21 17.05 -7.06 8.67
CA LYS A 21 16.11 -7.87 9.47
C LYS A 21 15.13 -6.99 10.24
N SER A 22 15.64 -5.98 10.94
CA SER A 22 14.80 -5.04 11.69
C SER A 22 13.88 -4.26 10.75
N ALA A 23 14.36 -3.81 9.59
CA ALA A 23 13.56 -3.10 8.59
C ALA A 23 12.40 -3.95 8.03
N LEU A 24 12.55 -5.28 7.98
CA LEU A 24 11.47 -6.22 7.64
C LEU A 24 10.48 -6.43 8.81
N GLY A 25 10.97 -6.46 10.04
CA GLY A 25 10.14 -6.63 11.24
C GLY A 25 9.33 -5.38 11.62
N GLU A 26 9.89 -4.20 11.35
CA GLU A 26 9.25 -2.90 11.60
C GLU A 26 8.35 -2.44 10.44
N MET A 27 8.22 -3.27 9.40
CA MET A 27 7.47 -2.92 8.21
C MET A 27 5.99 -2.69 8.55
N LYS A 28 5.59 -1.43 8.56
CA LYS A 28 4.19 -1.02 8.71
C LYS A 28 3.54 -1.06 7.33
N PHE A 29 2.67 -2.03 7.11
CA PHE A 29 1.83 -2.05 5.93
C PHE A 29 0.78 -0.93 6.03
N PRO A 30 0.42 -0.27 4.91
CA PRO A 30 -0.66 0.70 4.90
C PRO A 30 -1.92 0.10 5.52
N LYS A 31 -2.37 0.66 6.64
CA LYS A 31 -3.61 0.24 7.32
C LYS A 31 -4.86 0.64 6.54
N SER A 32 -4.71 1.49 5.54
CA SER A 32 -5.77 2.25 4.90
C SER A 32 -6.57 1.48 3.85
N ASN A 33 -6.41 0.17 3.66
CA ASN A 33 -6.93 -0.46 2.44
C ASN A 33 -7.76 -1.75 2.57
N GLY A 34 -8.20 -2.21 3.77
CA GLY A 34 -9.14 -3.37 3.97
C GLY A 34 -8.70 -4.74 3.50
N VAL A 35 -8.14 -4.78 2.29
CA VAL A 35 -6.97 -5.52 1.83
C VAL A 35 -5.75 -5.28 2.76
N ALA A 36 -5.84 -4.36 3.74
CA ALA A 36 -4.89 -4.20 4.82
C ALA A 36 -4.55 -5.56 5.41
N LEU A 37 -3.33 -5.92 5.08
CA LEU A 37 -2.83 -7.26 5.13
C LEU A 37 -2.81 -7.78 6.59
N ARG A 38 -3.81 -8.58 7.02
CA ARG A 38 -3.64 -9.63 8.07
C ARG A 38 -2.62 -10.73 7.65
N PHE A 39 -1.49 -10.36 7.05
CA PHE A 39 -0.64 -11.29 6.29
C PHE A 39 0.57 -11.71 7.10
N LEU A 40 1.05 -10.81 7.95
CA LEU A 40 2.19 -11.07 8.82
C LEU A 40 1.86 -12.03 9.96
N GLU A 41 0.62 -12.07 10.44
CA GLU A 41 0.20 -13.00 11.50
C GLU A 41 0.11 -14.45 11.02
N LEU A 42 0.15 -14.69 9.70
CA LEU A 42 -0.05 -16.00 9.08
C LEU A 42 1.03 -16.37 8.07
N ALA A 43 2.25 -15.83 8.20
CA ALA A 43 3.38 -16.33 7.41
C ALA A 43 3.58 -17.82 7.74
N GLN A 44 2.96 -18.68 6.92
CA GLN A 44 3.14 -20.13 6.98
C GLN A 44 4.61 -20.46 6.73
N GLU A 45 5.02 -21.66 7.12
CA GLU A 45 6.39 -22.13 6.85
C GLU A 45 6.72 -21.96 5.36
N SER A 46 7.66 -21.06 5.06
CA SER A 46 8.15 -20.87 3.69
C SER A 46 8.66 -22.22 3.14
N PRO A 47 8.42 -22.55 1.86
CA PRO A 47 8.99 -23.74 1.24
C PRO A 47 10.53 -23.79 1.35
N MET A 48 11.16 -22.64 1.58
CA MET A 48 12.61 -22.50 1.78
C MET A 48 13.08 -22.96 3.17
N GLN A 49 12.19 -23.21 4.14
CA GLN A 49 12.59 -23.58 5.51
C GLN A 49 13.41 -24.87 5.56
N VAL A 50 13.11 -25.85 4.71
CA VAL A 50 13.85 -27.12 4.66
C VAL A 50 15.31 -26.88 4.23
N ILE A 51 15.52 -26.04 3.21
CA ILE A 51 16.86 -25.67 2.74
C ILE A 51 17.57 -24.84 3.81
N SER A 52 16.88 -23.90 4.46
CA SER A 52 17.41 -23.11 5.58
C SER A 52 17.90 -23.98 6.73
N LYS A 53 17.07 -24.92 7.21
CA LYS A 53 17.45 -25.87 8.27
C LYS A 53 18.66 -26.72 7.85
N THR A 54 18.70 -27.13 6.58
CA THR A 54 19.83 -27.89 6.02
C THR A 54 21.11 -27.05 6.00
N LEU A 55 21.06 -25.79 5.57
CA LEU A 55 22.18 -24.85 5.59
C LEU A 55 22.69 -24.63 7.02
N GLN A 56 21.78 -24.38 7.96
CA GLN A 56 22.08 -24.14 9.38
C GLN A 56 22.68 -25.37 10.09
N SER A 57 22.48 -26.58 9.54
CA SER A 57 23.14 -27.80 10.02
C SER A 57 24.59 -27.95 9.52
N LYS A 58 24.99 -27.19 8.48
CA LYS A 58 26.32 -27.31 7.90
C LYS A 58 27.31 -26.54 8.74
N ASN A 59 28.47 -27.16 8.94
CA ASN A 59 29.60 -26.52 9.57
C ASN A 59 30.66 -26.11 8.55
N ASP A 60 30.67 -26.61 7.31
CA ASP A 60 31.67 -26.26 6.31
C ASP A 60 31.19 -25.11 5.41
N TRP A 61 32.07 -24.14 5.10
CA TRP A 61 31.70 -22.94 4.33
C TRP A 61 31.30 -23.28 2.89
N GLY A 62 32.06 -24.17 2.22
CA GLY A 62 31.74 -24.59 0.85
C GLY A 62 30.38 -25.27 0.79
N LYS A 63 30.06 -26.11 1.78
CA LYS A 63 28.71 -26.72 1.90
C LYS A 63 27.62 -25.69 2.21
N MET A 64 27.87 -24.71 3.08
CA MET A 64 26.92 -23.63 3.36
C MET A 64 26.60 -22.84 2.09
N ILE A 65 27.62 -22.44 1.34
CA ILE A 65 27.46 -21.68 0.09
C ILE A 65 26.67 -22.48 -0.94
N LYS A 66 26.92 -23.79 -1.07
CA LYS A 66 26.15 -24.64 -1.96
C LYS A 66 24.65 -24.68 -1.59
N GLU A 67 24.31 -24.84 -0.32
CA GLU A 67 22.91 -24.80 0.11
C GLU A 67 22.31 -23.40 -0.02
N TYR A 68 23.11 -22.35 0.20
CA TYR A 68 22.68 -20.97 0.01
C TYR A 68 22.37 -20.67 -1.47
N GLY A 69 23.15 -21.21 -2.41
CA GLY A 69 22.83 -21.13 -3.85
C GLY A 69 21.48 -21.76 -4.19
N ARG A 70 21.17 -22.92 -3.61
CA ARG A 70 19.83 -23.55 -3.77
C ARG A 70 18.71 -22.70 -3.14
N LEU A 71 19.02 -22.03 -2.03
CA LEU A 71 18.12 -21.09 -1.39
C LEU A 71 17.83 -19.89 -2.32
N GLN A 72 18.86 -19.34 -2.98
CA GLN A 72 18.73 -18.25 -3.95
C GLN A 72 17.89 -18.65 -5.17
N GLU A 73 18.06 -19.87 -5.69
CA GLU A 73 17.24 -20.37 -6.81
C GLU A 73 15.74 -20.38 -6.46
N GLN A 74 15.38 -20.89 -5.28
CA GLN A 74 13.99 -20.86 -4.81
C GLN A 74 13.50 -19.43 -4.54
N PHE A 75 14.35 -18.59 -3.94
CA PHE A 75 14.04 -17.19 -3.69
C PHE A 75 13.68 -16.45 -4.99
N ASN A 76 14.47 -16.63 -6.05
CA ASN A 76 14.25 -15.98 -7.34
C ASN A 76 12.93 -16.41 -7.99
N ALA A 77 12.54 -17.69 -7.86
CA ALA A 77 11.25 -18.17 -8.34
C ALA A 77 10.08 -17.50 -7.60
N ILE A 78 10.17 -17.38 -6.27
CA ILE A 78 9.17 -16.69 -5.45
C ILE A 78 9.12 -15.20 -5.78
N GLN A 79 10.28 -14.57 -6.00
CA GLN A 79 10.38 -13.17 -6.41
C GLN A 79 9.69 -12.91 -7.76
N SER A 80 9.90 -13.79 -8.74
CA SER A 80 9.26 -13.68 -10.06
C SER A 80 7.74 -13.76 -9.91
N ARG A 81 7.24 -14.78 -9.21
CA ARG A 81 5.80 -14.96 -8.95
C ARG A 81 5.18 -13.75 -8.27
N PHE A 82 5.86 -13.18 -7.27
CA PHE A 82 5.40 -11.95 -6.62
C PHE A 82 5.36 -10.75 -7.57
N THR A 83 6.38 -10.59 -8.42
CA THR A 83 6.43 -9.48 -9.38
C THR A 83 5.29 -9.59 -10.39
N ASP A 84 5.03 -10.80 -10.91
CA ASP A 84 3.92 -11.07 -11.83
C ASP A 84 2.56 -10.78 -11.14
N ALA A 85 2.42 -11.19 -9.87
CA ALA A 85 1.18 -10.97 -9.13
C ALA A 85 0.93 -9.48 -8.80
N VAL A 86 1.99 -8.68 -8.62
CA VAL A 86 1.88 -7.21 -8.47
C VAL A 86 1.33 -6.56 -9.75
N GLU A 87 1.74 -7.03 -10.92
CA GLU A 87 1.28 -6.50 -12.21
C GLU A 87 -0.18 -6.86 -12.49
N ASN A 88 -0.62 -8.05 -12.04
CA ASN A 88 -1.96 -8.58 -12.27
C ASN A 88 -2.90 -8.44 -11.06
N VAL A 89 -2.54 -7.62 -10.06
CA VAL A 89 -3.27 -7.52 -8.78
C VAL A 89 -4.75 -7.16 -8.92
N VAL A 90 -5.10 -6.43 -9.97
CA VAL A 90 -6.48 -6.04 -10.28
C VAL A 90 -7.33 -7.24 -10.70
N GLU A 91 -6.72 -8.20 -11.40
CA GLU A 91 -7.39 -9.36 -11.97
C GLU A 91 -7.43 -10.53 -10.97
N ASP A 92 -6.35 -10.71 -10.20
CA ASP A 92 -6.22 -11.79 -9.23
C ASP A 92 -5.66 -11.31 -7.89
N LYS A 93 -6.55 -10.70 -7.09
CA LYS A 93 -6.22 -10.22 -5.74
C LYS A 93 -5.70 -11.37 -4.86
N LYS A 94 -6.29 -12.57 -4.97
CA LYS A 94 -5.93 -13.72 -4.13
C LYS A 94 -4.52 -14.24 -4.43
N GLU A 95 -4.11 -14.24 -5.70
CA GLU A 95 -2.75 -14.60 -6.09
C GLU A 95 -1.73 -13.57 -5.60
N PHE A 96 -2.01 -12.27 -5.76
CA PHE A 96 -1.16 -11.20 -5.19
C PHE A 96 -0.99 -11.37 -3.69
N GLU A 97 -2.09 -11.66 -3.00
CA GLU A 97 -2.10 -11.91 -1.57
C GLU A 97 -1.18 -13.08 -1.18
N GLU A 98 -1.33 -14.23 -1.83
CA GLU A 98 -0.52 -15.42 -1.54
C GLU A 98 0.97 -15.20 -1.88
N ALA A 99 1.26 -14.65 -3.06
CA ALA A 99 2.62 -14.39 -3.50
C ALA A 99 3.34 -13.39 -2.58
N THR A 100 2.63 -12.38 -2.07
CA THR A 100 3.15 -11.42 -1.08
C THR A 100 3.57 -12.11 0.22
N LYS A 101 2.76 -13.03 0.75
CA LYS A 101 3.10 -13.81 1.96
C LYS A 101 4.35 -14.64 1.74
N GLN A 102 4.39 -15.38 0.64
CA GLN A 102 5.49 -16.28 0.33
C GLN A 102 6.79 -15.49 0.15
N TYR A 103 6.76 -14.35 -0.55
CA TYR A 103 7.94 -13.54 -0.77
C TYR A 103 8.43 -12.85 0.51
N TYR A 104 7.53 -12.37 1.37
CA TYR A 104 7.91 -11.87 2.70
C TYR A 104 8.58 -12.96 3.55
N ALA A 105 8.00 -14.16 3.61
CA ALA A 105 8.57 -15.28 4.35
C ALA A 105 9.93 -15.71 3.77
N ALA A 106 10.09 -15.67 2.44
CA ALA A 106 11.35 -15.93 1.75
C ALA A 106 12.43 -14.91 2.12
N LEU A 107 12.09 -13.61 2.18
CA LEU A 107 13.01 -12.55 2.62
C LEU A 107 13.51 -12.81 4.05
N LEU A 108 12.62 -13.16 4.99
CA LEU A 108 13.01 -13.51 6.36
C LEU A 108 13.97 -14.70 6.42
N VAL A 109 13.68 -15.77 5.68
CA VAL A 109 14.54 -16.97 5.62
C VAL A 109 15.93 -16.63 5.06
N MET A 110 15.99 -15.83 4.00
CA MET A 110 17.27 -15.37 3.42
C MET A 110 18.08 -14.57 4.45
N THR A 111 17.44 -13.63 5.15
CA THR A 111 18.10 -12.83 6.18
C THR A 111 18.63 -13.71 7.31
N ASP A 112 17.84 -14.66 7.81
CA ASP A 112 18.25 -15.58 8.87
C ASP A 112 19.43 -16.48 8.46
N CYS A 113 19.45 -16.94 7.20
CA CYS A 113 20.59 -17.68 6.66
C CYS A 113 21.85 -16.83 6.57
N GLN A 114 21.75 -15.58 6.12
CA GLN A 114 22.89 -14.65 6.08
C GLN A 114 23.44 -14.35 7.48
N VAL A 115 22.57 -14.15 8.49
CA VAL A 115 22.97 -14.01 9.90
C VAL A 115 23.73 -15.25 10.37
N TYR A 116 23.20 -16.43 10.10
CA TYR A 116 23.85 -17.69 10.48
C TYR A 116 25.24 -17.82 9.84
N MET A 117 25.35 -17.58 8.53
CA MET A 117 26.61 -17.66 7.80
C MET A 117 27.65 -16.66 8.33
N ALA A 118 27.25 -15.42 8.60
CA ALA A 118 28.14 -14.41 9.15
C ALA A 118 28.63 -14.77 10.57
N ASN A 119 27.75 -15.32 11.41
CA ASN A 119 28.13 -15.85 12.73
C ASN A 119 29.10 -17.05 12.63
N ALA A 120 28.85 -17.96 11.70
CA ALA A 120 29.73 -19.11 11.46
C ALA A 120 31.11 -18.67 10.96
N LEU A 121 31.18 -17.64 10.12
CA LEU A 121 32.42 -17.04 9.64
C LEU A 121 33.19 -16.37 10.77
N GLY A 122 32.51 -15.64 11.66
CA GLY A 122 33.10 -14.97 12.82
C GLY A 122 33.82 -15.92 13.78
N LYS A 123 33.29 -17.13 13.95
CA LYS A 123 33.94 -18.18 14.77
C LYS A 123 35.24 -18.72 14.15
N ARG A 124 35.56 -18.38 12.89
CA ARG A 124 36.62 -19.04 12.09
C ARG A 124 37.52 -18.08 11.28
N LEU A 125 37.62 -16.83 11.72
CA LEU A 125 38.35 -15.73 11.07
C LEU A 125 39.86 -15.93 10.84
N LYS A 126 40.44 -17.08 11.22
CA LYS A 126 41.89 -17.35 11.17
C LYS A 126 42.37 -18.09 9.90
N LYS A 127 41.51 -18.29 8.90
CA LYS A 127 41.85 -19.05 7.69
C LYS A 127 42.14 -18.16 6.48
N ASP A 128 42.99 -18.67 5.61
CA ASP A 128 43.14 -18.21 4.23
C ASP A 128 41.74 -18.22 3.56
N ASP A 129 41.45 -17.22 2.74
CA ASP A 129 40.14 -16.89 2.10
C ASP A 129 39.12 -16.11 2.94
N THR A 130 39.44 -15.64 4.15
CA THR A 130 38.47 -14.91 4.98
C THR A 130 37.95 -13.62 4.31
N GLU A 131 38.79 -12.88 3.58
CA GLU A 131 38.40 -11.64 2.91
C GLU A 131 37.41 -11.90 1.75
N GLU A 132 37.63 -12.95 0.95
CA GLU A 132 36.72 -13.34 -0.13
C GLU A 132 35.34 -13.73 0.42
N ARG A 133 35.30 -14.50 1.51
CA ARG A 133 34.05 -14.92 2.17
C ARG A 133 33.28 -13.74 2.75
N ILE A 134 33.98 -12.77 3.35
CA ILE A 134 33.36 -11.52 3.82
C ILE A 134 32.79 -10.73 2.64
N ASN A 135 33.54 -10.59 1.54
CA ASN A 135 33.08 -9.87 0.36
C ASN A 135 31.86 -10.52 -0.29
N LEU A 136 31.80 -11.85 -0.34
CA LEU A 136 30.62 -12.58 -0.80
C LEU A 136 29.40 -12.25 0.05
N LEU A 137 29.50 -12.40 1.39
CA LEU A 137 28.38 -12.06 2.28
C LEU A 137 27.95 -10.60 2.19
N LYS A 138 28.91 -9.69 2.01
CA LYS A 138 28.61 -8.26 1.82
C LYS A 138 27.78 -8.03 0.56
N ASN A 139 28.18 -8.62 -0.57
CA ASN A 139 27.45 -8.49 -1.83
C ASN A 139 26.04 -9.09 -1.72
N GLU A 140 25.93 -10.26 -1.09
CA GLU A 140 24.65 -10.93 -0.84
C GLU A 140 23.73 -10.12 0.08
N SER A 141 24.26 -9.51 1.13
CA SER A 141 23.51 -8.64 2.03
C SER A 141 23.01 -7.39 1.31
N GLN A 142 23.84 -6.77 0.47
CA GLN A 142 23.43 -5.61 -0.34
C GLN A 142 22.32 -5.95 -1.33
N THR A 143 22.40 -7.09 -1.99
CA THR A 143 21.34 -7.58 -2.89
C THR A 143 20.05 -7.82 -2.11
N LEU A 144 20.11 -8.45 -0.94
CA LEU A 144 18.93 -8.68 -0.11
C LEU A 144 18.28 -7.37 0.35
N SER A 145 19.06 -6.37 0.77
CA SER A 145 18.54 -5.05 1.12
C SER A 145 17.81 -4.37 -0.04
N LYS A 146 18.34 -4.48 -1.27
CA LYS A 146 17.64 -3.97 -2.47
C LYS A 146 16.32 -4.70 -2.71
N ASN A 147 16.29 -6.02 -2.51
CA ASN A 147 15.07 -6.82 -2.65
C ASN A 147 14.01 -6.46 -1.60
N ILE A 148 14.41 -6.15 -0.36
CA ILE A 148 13.51 -5.68 0.70
C ILE A 148 12.90 -4.32 0.32
N GLU A 149 13.71 -3.38 -0.18
CA GLU A 149 13.21 -2.08 -0.61
C GLU A 149 12.27 -2.18 -1.82
N ALA A 150 12.63 -3.02 -2.81
CA ALA A 150 11.79 -3.32 -3.96
C ALA A 150 10.46 -3.97 -3.54
N PHE A 151 10.47 -4.86 -2.55
CA PHE A 151 9.26 -5.44 -1.98
C PHE A 151 8.33 -4.36 -1.42
N LYS A 152 8.83 -3.40 -0.61
CA LYS A 152 8.00 -2.31 -0.06
C LYS A 152 7.36 -1.50 -1.18
N MET A 153 8.17 -1.11 -2.15
CA MET A 153 7.74 -0.30 -3.29
C MET A 153 6.66 -1.01 -4.11
N ASN A 154 6.85 -2.31 -4.38
CA ASN A 154 5.90 -3.10 -5.18
C ASN A 154 4.58 -3.35 -4.45
N VAL A 155 4.59 -3.60 -3.14
CA VAL A 155 3.35 -3.70 -2.35
C VAL A 155 2.58 -2.38 -2.39
N ASN A 156 3.27 -1.25 -2.18
CA ASN A 156 2.64 0.07 -2.26
C ASN A 156 2.07 0.35 -3.66
N ARG A 157 2.81 0.00 -4.71
CA ARG A 157 2.37 0.12 -6.11
C ARG A 157 1.11 -0.72 -6.36
N ALA A 158 1.07 -1.95 -5.88
CA ALA A 158 -0.09 -2.83 -6.03
C ALA A 158 -1.33 -2.25 -5.33
N VAL A 159 -1.16 -1.76 -4.10
CA VAL A 159 -2.24 -1.10 -3.32
C VAL A 159 -2.77 0.13 -4.05
N GLN A 160 -1.88 0.97 -4.59
CA GLN A 160 -2.28 2.12 -5.39
C GLN A 160 -3.02 1.70 -6.66
N ASN A 161 -2.54 0.70 -7.39
CA ASN A 161 -3.18 0.21 -8.60
C ASN A 161 -4.57 -0.37 -8.33
N MET A 162 -4.76 -1.08 -7.21
CA MET A 162 -6.07 -1.56 -6.77
C MET A 162 -7.02 -0.39 -6.47
N GLY A 163 -6.57 0.59 -5.67
CA GLY A 163 -7.37 1.77 -5.34
C GLY A 163 -7.76 2.57 -6.58
N GLU A 164 -6.87 2.66 -7.57
CA GLU A 164 -7.16 3.34 -8.84
C GLU A 164 -8.11 2.59 -9.75
N HIS A 165 -7.99 1.26 -9.84
CA HIS A 165 -8.98 0.45 -10.55
C HIS A 165 -10.37 0.66 -9.95
N GLN A 166 -10.46 0.67 -8.61
CA GLN A 166 -11.68 0.95 -7.87
C GLN A 166 -12.16 2.42 -7.98
N LEU A 167 -11.44 3.30 -8.67
CA LEU A 167 -11.89 4.68 -8.95
C LEU A 167 -12.21 4.90 -10.42
N THR A 168 -11.64 4.10 -11.31
CA THR A 168 -11.66 4.35 -12.76
C THR A 168 -12.38 3.25 -13.55
N SER A 169 -12.61 2.08 -12.96
CA SER A 169 -13.09 0.89 -13.67
C SER A 169 -13.87 -0.08 -12.77
N ILE A 170 -14.65 0.44 -11.82
CA ILE A 170 -15.46 -0.38 -10.92
C ILE A 170 -16.47 -1.19 -11.72
N LYS A 171 -16.50 -2.51 -11.48
CA LYS A 171 -17.55 -3.37 -12.03
C LYS A 171 -18.83 -3.18 -11.24
N LYS A 172 -19.98 -3.15 -11.93
CA LYS A 172 -21.29 -3.02 -11.27
C LYS A 172 -21.48 -4.08 -10.18
N GLY A 173 -21.74 -3.63 -8.95
CA GLY A 173 -21.96 -4.48 -7.79
C GLY A 173 -20.69 -4.93 -7.07
N GLU A 174 -19.51 -4.42 -7.46
CA GLU A 174 -18.26 -4.67 -6.74
C GLU A 174 -18.34 -4.04 -5.34
N ASP A 175 -17.91 -4.83 -4.35
CA ASP A 175 -17.87 -4.42 -2.95
C ASP A 175 -16.82 -3.33 -2.74
N VAL A 176 -17.26 -2.19 -2.20
CA VAL A 176 -16.49 -0.96 -2.08
C VAL A 176 -16.48 -0.47 -0.64
N ARG A 177 -15.28 -0.13 -0.16
CA ARG A 177 -15.04 0.49 1.14
C ARG A 177 -14.43 1.87 0.95
N LEU A 178 -15.13 2.90 1.40
CA LEU A 178 -14.81 4.28 1.08
C LEU A 178 -13.60 4.79 1.84
N ASN A 179 -13.43 4.35 3.08
CA ASN A 179 -12.21 4.59 3.86
C ASN A 179 -10.93 4.10 3.15
N GLU A 180 -11.06 3.19 2.19
CA GLU A 180 -9.96 2.58 1.45
C GLU A 180 -9.74 3.20 0.08
N ILE A 181 -10.81 3.70 -0.53
CA ILE A 181 -10.77 4.31 -1.85
C ILE A 181 -10.41 5.79 -1.77
N ILE A 182 -10.98 6.53 -0.81
CA ILE A 182 -10.81 7.99 -0.72
C ILE A 182 -9.33 8.41 -0.70
N PRO A 183 -8.45 7.79 0.12
CA PRO A 183 -7.03 8.15 0.16
C PRO A 183 -6.31 8.05 -1.21
N ASN A 184 -6.84 7.24 -2.13
CA ASN A 184 -6.27 7.00 -3.45
C ASN A 184 -6.80 7.97 -4.53
N ILE A 185 -7.86 8.76 -4.25
CA ILE A 185 -8.46 9.71 -5.20
C ILE A 185 -7.43 10.68 -5.73
N LYS A 186 -6.58 11.22 -4.86
CA LYS A 186 -5.56 12.20 -5.28
C LYS A 186 -4.58 11.59 -6.29
N SER A 187 -4.08 10.38 -6.02
CA SER A 187 -3.17 9.68 -6.93
C SER A 187 -3.83 9.37 -8.27
N ALA A 188 -5.06 8.85 -8.23
CA ALA A 188 -5.85 8.54 -9.43
C ALA A 188 -6.06 9.80 -10.29
N TYR A 189 -6.45 10.89 -9.63
CA TYR A 189 -6.68 12.19 -10.25
C TYR A 189 -5.39 12.73 -10.89
N ASP A 190 -4.27 12.77 -10.14
CA ASP A 190 -2.97 13.24 -10.64
C ASP A 190 -2.49 12.43 -11.86
N ARG A 191 -2.58 11.09 -11.80
CA ARG A 191 -2.19 10.20 -12.92
C ARG A 191 -3.04 10.42 -14.16
N ALA A 192 -4.34 10.65 -14.00
CA ALA A 192 -5.21 10.91 -15.13
C ALA A 192 -4.77 12.16 -15.93
N TYR A 193 -4.09 13.12 -15.31
CA TYR A 193 -3.51 14.30 -15.96
C TYR A 193 -2.04 14.13 -16.39
N ASP A 194 -1.29 13.23 -15.77
CA ASP A 194 0.11 12.98 -16.13
C ASP A 194 0.28 12.12 -17.41
N GLN A 195 -0.77 11.42 -17.87
CA GLN A 195 -0.62 10.41 -18.92
C GLN A 195 -0.32 10.92 -20.34
N HIS A 196 -0.50 12.19 -20.70
CA HIS A 196 0.00 12.69 -21.99
C HIS A 196 0.20 14.20 -21.96
N ASN A 197 1.33 14.67 -22.51
CA ASN A 197 1.58 16.05 -22.98
C ASN A 197 2.08 17.10 -21.94
N PRO A 198 3.24 17.76 -22.17
CA PRO A 198 3.75 18.91 -21.40
C PRO A 198 2.74 20.04 -21.13
N PHE A 199 1.73 20.20 -22.00
CA PHE A 199 0.59 21.09 -21.77
C PHE A 199 -0.13 20.81 -20.44
N TRP A 200 -0.29 19.54 -20.05
CA TRP A 200 -0.96 19.18 -18.80
C TRP A 200 -0.12 19.41 -17.55
N LYS A 201 1.21 19.49 -17.64
CA LYS A 201 2.05 19.93 -16.50
C LYS A 201 1.81 21.39 -16.13
N TRP A 202 1.59 22.24 -17.12
CA TRP A 202 1.22 23.65 -16.89
C TRP A 202 -0.20 23.75 -16.31
N VAL A 203 -1.15 22.96 -16.84
CA VAL A 203 -2.49 22.84 -16.29
C VAL A 203 -2.45 22.33 -14.83
N LYS A 204 -1.62 21.34 -14.50
CA LYS A 204 -1.43 20.80 -13.14
C LYS A 204 -1.03 21.88 -12.11
N GLN A 205 -0.24 22.89 -12.51
CA GLN A 205 0.13 24.02 -11.64
C GLN A 205 -1.04 24.98 -11.38
N LEU A 206 -1.94 25.15 -12.36
CA LEU A 206 -3.19 25.89 -12.17
C LEU A 206 -4.20 25.10 -11.30
N PHE A 207 -4.22 23.77 -11.42
CA PHE A 207 -5.14 22.90 -10.68
C PHE A 207 -4.71 22.54 -9.25
N GLN A 208 -3.43 22.63 -8.88
CA GLN A 208 -2.96 22.48 -7.50
C GLN A 208 -3.53 23.55 -6.53
N LYS A 209 -4.06 24.66 -7.08
CA LYS A 209 -4.82 25.68 -6.32
C LYS A 209 -6.33 25.68 -6.61
N SER A 210 -6.81 24.72 -7.39
CA SER A 210 -8.23 24.65 -7.77
C SER A 210 -9.11 24.12 -6.64
N ASP A 211 -10.40 24.43 -6.73
CA ASP A 211 -11.43 23.86 -5.86
C ASP A 211 -11.40 22.33 -5.86
N ARG A 212 -11.00 21.67 -6.97
CA ARG A 212 -10.86 20.20 -7.02
C ARG A 212 -9.78 19.67 -6.08
N ALA A 213 -8.65 20.36 -5.97
CA ALA A 213 -7.60 19.95 -5.03
C ALA A 213 -8.06 20.12 -3.57
N LYS A 214 -8.82 21.18 -3.28
CA LYS A 214 -9.42 21.40 -1.96
C LYS A 214 -10.50 20.37 -1.64
N GLU A 215 -11.36 20.03 -2.59
CA GLU A 215 -12.38 18.96 -2.48
C GLU A 215 -11.73 17.60 -2.18
N ILE A 216 -10.64 17.26 -2.90
CA ILE A 216 -9.88 16.02 -2.64
C ILE A 216 -9.25 16.04 -1.25
N ASN A 217 -8.66 17.17 -0.84
CA ASN A 217 -8.06 17.30 0.49
C ASN A 217 -9.11 17.18 1.60
N PHE A 218 -10.29 17.78 1.41
CA PHE A 218 -11.43 17.64 2.31
C PHE A 218 -11.85 16.18 2.45
N LEU A 219 -12.06 15.47 1.34
CA LEU A 219 -12.42 14.05 1.37
C LEU A 219 -11.37 13.21 2.11
N ASN A 220 -10.07 13.44 1.83
CA ASN A 220 -8.99 12.73 2.51
C ASN A 220 -8.98 13.00 4.03
N ALA A 221 -9.03 14.26 4.44
CA ALA A 221 -9.02 14.64 5.85
C ALA A 221 -10.22 14.07 6.61
N LEU A 222 -11.42 14.13 6.00
CA LEU A 222 -12.63 13.53 6.55
C LEU A 222 -12.50 12.01 6.68
N SER A 223 -11.93 11.34 5.66
CA SER A 223 -11.76 9.89 5.68
C SER A 223 -10.73 9.41 6.71
N GLU A 224 -9.69 10.20 6.97
CA GLU A 224 -8.66 9.93 7.98
C GLU A 224 -9.17 10.12 9.42
N HIS A 225 -10.27 10.85 9.62
CA HIS A 225 -10.85 11.06 10.94
C HIS A 225 -11.35 9.73 11.53
N LYS A 226 -10.93 9.43 12.76
CA LYS A 226 -11.14 8.11 13.40
C LYS A 226 -12.61 7.79 13.64
N GLU A 227 -13.43 8.81 13.85
CA GLU A 227 -14.86 8.69 14.14
C GLU A 227 -15.71 8.70 12.87
N CYS A 228 -15.11 8.96 11.69
CA CYS A 228 -15.86 9.04 10.46
C CYS A 228 -16.38 7.64 10.04
N SER A 229 -17.71 7.50 9.94
CA SER A 229 -18.34 6.27 9.43
C SER A 229 -18.33 6.17 7.91
N GLU A 230 -18.55 4.96 7.40
CA GLU A 230 -18.72 4.73 5.95
C GLU A 230 -19.91 5.52 5.36
N PHE A 231 -20.96 5.78 6.15
CA PHE A 231 -22.10 6.56 5.66
C PHE A 231 -21.77 8.05 5.51
N VAL A 232 -21.03 8.62 6.47
CA VAL A 232 -20.53 10.00 6.38
C VAL A 232 -19.60 10.15 5.16
N ARG A 233 -18.69 9.19 4.93
CA ARG A 233 -17.85 9.15 3.72
C ARG A 233 -18.68 9.10 2.45
N PHE A 234 -19.75 8.29 2.43
CA PHE A 234 -20.65 8.18 1.29
C PHE A 234 -21.36 9.50 1.00
N GLN A 235 -21.91 10.16 2.02
CA GLN A 235 -22.54 11.46 1.88
C GLN A 235 -21.54 12.54 1.43
N ALA A 236 -20.29 12.52 1.94
CA ALA A 236 -19.25 13.46 1.52
C ALA A 236 -18.88 13.29 0.03
N ILE A 237 -18.76 12.05 -0.44
CA ILE A 237 -18.54 11.77 -1.87
C ILE A 237 -19.72 12.25 -2.72
N ARG A 238 -20.96 11.99 -2.28
CA ARG A 238 -22.16 12.49 -2.96
C ARG A 238 -22.20 14.01 -3.02
N LEU A 239 -21.80 14.69 -1.94
CA LEU A 239 -21.73 16.15 -1.87
C LEU A 239 -20.78 16.72 -2.91
N VAL A 240 -19.54 16.21 -2.93
CA VAL A 240 -18.54 16.65 -3.91
C VAL A 240 -18.98 16.33 -5.34
N HIS A 241 -19.50 15.12 -5.58
CA HIS A 241 -19.99 14.73 -6.90
C HIS A 241 -21.17 15.61 -7.36
N GLY A 242 -22.19 15.80 -6.52
CA GLY A 242 -23.38 16.61 -6.84
C GLY A 242 -23.01 18.05 -7.16
N LYS A 243 -22.14 18.66 -6.33
CA LYS A 243 -21.61 20.00 -6.57
C LYS A 243 -20.90 20.09 -7.91
N ILE A 244 -20.01 19.14 -8.22
CA ILE A 244 -19.32 19.07 -9.51
C ILE A 244 -20.32 19.06 -10.67
N GLN A 245 -21.39 18.25 -10.59
CA GLN A 245 -22.38 18.13 -11.67
C GLN A 245 -23.16 19.43 -11.92
N THR A 246 -23.29 20.30 -10.93
CA THR A 246 -23.95 21.61 -11.11
C THR A 246 -23.08 22.68 -11.79
N GLU A 247 -21.78 22.44 -11.92
CA GLU A 247 -20.86 23.40 -12.56
C GLU A 247 -20.89 23.30 -14.10
N TRP A 248 -20.65 24.39 -14.81
CA TRP A 248 -20.68 24.47 -16.29
C TRP A 248 -19.74 23.47 -17.02
N PHE A 249 -18.73 22.93 -16.34
CA PHE A 249 -17.84 21.89 -16.87
C PHE A 249 -17.86 20.59 -16.04
N GLY A 250 -18.94 20.38 -15.26
CA GLY A 250 -19.11 19.26 -14.34
C GLY A 250 -18.98 17.89 -15.00
N GLU A 251 -19.69 17.68 -16.11
CA GLU A 251 -19.66 16.42 -16.88
C GLU A 251 -18.27 16.10 -17.46
N GLY A 252 -17.44 17.13 -17.69
CA GLY A 252 -16.06 17.00 -18.16
C GLY A 252 -15.04 16.73 -17.05
N SER A 253 -15.44 16.91 -15.77
CA SER A 253 -14.54 16.78 -14.62
C SER A 253 -14.07 15.34 -14.45
N LYS A 254 -12.74 15.13 -14.42
CA LYS A 254 -12.18 13.79 -14.14
C LYS A 254 -12.52 13.31 -12.74
N LEU A 255 -12.48 14.21 -11.75
CA LEU A 255 -12.93 13.91 -10.40
C LEU A 255 -14.42 13.56 -10.40
N GLY A 256 -15.25 14.34 -11.12
CA GLY A 256 -16.68 14.06 -11.27
C GLY A 256 -16.93 12.65 -11.82
N LYS A 257 -16.23 12.26 -12.89
CA LYS A 257 -16.35 10.92 -13.48
C LYS A 257 -15.92 9.79 -12.54
N MET A 258 -14.83 9.98 -11.79
CA MET A 258 -14.37 9.00 -10.80
C MET A 258 -15.40 8.81 -9.69
N LEU A 259 -15.89 9.91 -9.11
CA LEU A 259 -16.89 9.85 -8.03
C LEU A 259 -18.24 9.34 -8.52
N GLY A 260 -18.67 9.72 -9.74
CA GLY A 260 -19.90 9.21 -10.35
C GLY A 260 -19.82 7.71 -10.61
N GLY A 261 -18.74 7.24 -11.24
CA GLY A 261 -18.50 5.81 -11.46
C GLY A 261 -18.48 5.01 -10.16
N LEU A 262 -17.92 5.60 -9.10
CA LEU A 262 -17.96 5.04 -7.74
C LEU A 262 -19.39 4.92 -7.21
N LEU A 263 -20.18 5.99 -7.25
CA LEU A 263 -21.55 6.04 -6.74
C LEU A 263 -22.55 5.17 -7.52
N ASP A 264 -22.33 5.00 -8.82
CA ASP A 264 -23.23 4.28 -9.72
C ASP A 264 -22.96 2.77 -9.74
N ASN A 265 -21.70 2.36 -9.61
CA ASN A 265 -21.30 0.96 -9.76
C ASN A 265 -20.93 0.29 -8.43
N GLY A 266 -20.51 1.06 -7.42
CA GLY A 266 -20.05 0.52 -6.14
C GLY A 266 -21.19 0.00 -5.26
N LYS A 267 -20.92 -1.11 -4.56
CA LYS A 267 -21.75 -1.61 -3.46
C LYS A 267 -21.08 -1.26 -2.13
N PHE A 268 -21.64 -0.28 -1.43
CA PHE A 268 -21.05 0.28 -0.21
C PHE A 268 -21.49 -0.48 1.06
N PHE A 269 -20.56 -0.69 1.99
CA PHE A 269 -20.84 -1.27 3.31
C PHE A 269 -21.33 -0.21 4.30
N VAL A 270 -22.53 0.32 4.04
CA VAL A 270 -23.16 1.30 4.94
C VAL A 270 -24.03 0.59 5.97
N ASP A 271 -23.85 0.94 7.25
CA ASP A 271 -24.84 0.60 8.28
C ASP A 271 -26.13 1.38 8.04
N LYS A 272 -27.17 0.67 7.60
CA LYS A 272 -28.48 1.25 7.28
C LYS A 272 -29.23 1.78 8.50
N ASN A 273 -28.78 1.46 9.71
CA ASN A 273 -29.34 1.97 10.96
C ASN A 273 -28.51 3.11 11.55
N SER A 274 -27.49 3.60 10.83
CA SER A 274 -26.74 4.78 11.26
C SER A 274 -27.63 6.02 11.22
N ASP A 275 -27.75 6.66 12.38
CA ASP A 275 -28.37 7.99 12.54
C ASP A 275 -27.35 9.13 12.37
N GLU A 276 -26.07 8.80 12.20
CA GLU A 276 -25.01 9.76 11.93
C GLU A 276 -25.16 10.29 10.50
N THR A 277 -24.99 11.60 10.31
CA THR A 277 -25.10 12.27 9.01
C THR A 277 -23.88 13.17 8.80
N LEU A 278 -23.60 13.51 7.54
CA LEU A 278 -22.49 14.40 7.20
C LEU A 278 -22.62 15.76 7.90
N VAL A 279 -23.82 16.33 7.95
CA VAL A 279 -24.03 17.63 8.60
C VAL A 279 -23.75 17.54 10.10
N ASN A 280 -24.35 16.57 10.79
CA ASN A 280 -24.14 16.39 12.23
C ASN A 280 -22.67 16.11 12.56
N PHE A 281 -21.99 15.33 11.70
CA PHE A 281 -20.57 15.04 11.85
C PHE A 281 -19.70 16.29 11.67
N LEU A 282 -19.97 17.11 10.64
CA LEU A 282 -19.21 18.35 10.41
C LEU A 282 -19.43 19.42 11.49
N GLU A 283 -20.61 19.46 12.11
CA GLU A 283 -20.88 20.34 13.25
C GLU A 283 -20.11 19.90 14.52
N GLN A 284 -19.85 18.61 14.68
CA GLN A 284 -19.05 18.07 15.78
C GLN A 284 -17.54 18.22 15.54
N HIS A 285 -17.13 18.35 14.28
CA HIS A 285 -15.74 18.43 13.82
C HIS A 285 -15.53 19.68 12.95
N GLU A 286 -15.67 20.86 13.55
CA GLU A 286 -15.54 22.15 12.87
C GLU A 286 -14.19 22.30 12.14
N GLU A 287 -13.12 21.65 12.61
CA GLU A 287 -11.83 21.63 11.91
C GLU A 287 -11.89 20.99 10.52
N LEU A 288 -12.77 20.02 10.31
CA LEU A 288 -12.98 19.39 9.00
C LEU A 288 -13.86 20.24 8.10
N LYS A 289 -14.84 20.94 8.69
CA LYS A 289 -15.70 21.89 7.98
C LYS A 289 -14.91 23.07 7.44
N GLU A 290 -13.88 23.52 8.15
CA GLU A 290 -12.97 24.57 7.65
C GLU A 290 -12.08 24.14 6.48
N LEU A 291 -11.90 22.83 6.27
CA LEU A 291 -11.18 22.31 5.10
C LEU A 291 -12.06 22.27 3.84
N MET A 292 -13.38 22.44 3.97
CA MET A 292 -14.27 22.52 2.82
C MET A 292 -14.00 23.81 2.02
N PRO A 293 -13.84 23.73 0.68
CA PRO A 293 -13.85 24.94 -0.14
C PRO A 293 -15.20 25.66 -0.03
N ASP A 294 -15.18 27.00 -0.11
CA ASP A 294 -16.37 27.84 0.07
C ASP A 294 -17.51 27.44 -0.86
N SER A 295 -17.19 27.16 -2.13
CA SER A 295 -18.18 26.71 -3.12
C SER A 295 -18.84 25.36 -2.77
N LEU A 296 -18.18 24.51 -1.97
CA LEU A 296 -18.76 23.28 -1.45
C LEU A 296 -19.60 23.53 -0.18
N LYS A 297 -19.20 24.50 0.65
CA LYS A 297 -20.00 24.96 1.81
C LYS A 297 -21.32 25.56 1.34
N ASP A 298 -21.28 26.40 0.30
CA ASP A 298 -22.47 27.01 -0.31
C ASP A 298 -23.42 25.94 -0.86
N TYR A 299 -22.90 24.98 -1.62
CA TYR A 299 -23.70 23.87 -2.15
C TYR A 299 -24.32 22.99 -1.04
N LEU A 300 -23.57 22.72 0.03
CA LEU A 300 -24.10 21.99 1.19
C LEU A 300 -25.26 22.76 1.84
N ALA A 301 -25.16 24.08 1.97
CA ALA A 301 -26.21 24.90 2.55
C ALA A 301 -27.49 24.91 1.69
N GLU A 302 -27.35 24.90 0.36
CA GLU A 302 -28.48 24.81 -0.57
C GLU A 302 -29.18 23.45 -0.54
N GLN A 303 -28.44 22.38 -0.29
CA GLN A 303 -28.92 20.99 -0.30
C GLN A 303 -29.04 20.38 1.11
N ASP A 304 -29.02 21.20 2.16
CA ASP A 304 -28.88 20.82 3.58
C ASP A 304 -29.84 19.70 4.01
N LYS A 305 -31.07 19.71 3.50
CA LYS A 305 -32.08 18.69 3.79
C LYS A 305 -31.65 17.28 3.36
N GLU A 306 -30.99 17.13 2.22
CA GLU A 306 -30.53 15.83 1.71
C GLU A 306 -29.39 15.25 2.56
N TYR A 307 -28.52 16.10 3.10
CA TYR A 307 -27.36 15.69 3.89
C TYR A 307 -27.64 15.58 5.39
N LYS A 308 -28.87 15.92 5.81
CA LYS A 308 -29.45 15.60 7.13
C LYS A 308 -30.24 14.28 7.14
N ASP A 309 -30.43 13.64 5.98
CA ASP A 309 -31.12 12.35 5.92
C ASP A 309 -30.21 11.21 6.41
N VAL A 310 -30.76 10.38 7.29
CA VAL A 310 -30.10 9.18 7.82
C VAL A 310 -30.06 8.04 6.80
N ALA A 311 -29.20 7.05 7.02
CA ALA A 311 -28.95 5.98 6.05
C ALA A 311 -30.23 5.24 5.63
N ARG A 312 -31.14 4.99 6.58
CA ARG A 312 -32.40 4.30 6.30
C ARG A 312 -33.25 5.01 5.23
N ASN A 313 -33.34 6.35 5.27
CA ASN A 313 -34.13 7.15 4.33
C ASN A 313 -33.48 7.20 2.94
N VAL A 314 -32.14 7.31 2.90
CA VAL A 314 -31.37 7.39 1.66
C VAL A 314 -31.44 6.08 0.88
N PHE A 315 -31.38 4.92 1.56
CA PHE A 315 -31.37 3.61 0.91
C PHE A 315 -32.76 2.98 0.74
N SER A 316 -33.82 3.49 1.41
CA SER A 316 -35.20 3.06 1.16
C SER A 316 -35.76 3.57 -0.17
N ASN A 317 -35.30 4.73 -0.65
CA ASN A 317 -35.78 5.37 -1.88
C ASN A 317 -35.14 4.82 -3.17
N ARG A 318 -34.21 3.85 -3.09
CA ARG A 318 -33.58 3.17 -4.26
C ARG A 318 -34.24 1.84 -4.64
N ILE A 319 -35.32 1.41 -3.95
CA ILE A 319 -36.01 0.12 -4.18
C ILE A 319 -37.33 0.29 -4.97
N GLN A 320 -37.68 1.50 -5.42
CA GLN A 320 -38.77 1.73 -6.37
C GLN A 320 -38.24 1.97 -7.79
#